data_AF-A0A1F9PXP0-F1
#
_entry.id   AF-A0A1F9PXP0-F1
#
_cell.length_a   1.000
_cell.length_b   1.000
_cell.length_c   1.000
_cell.angle_alpha   90.00
_cell.angle_beta   90.00
_cell.angle_gamma   90.00
#
_symmetry.space_group_name_H-M   'P 1'
#
loop_
_entity.id
_entity.type
_entity.pdbx_description
1 polymer ?
#
loop_
_entity_poly.entity_id
_entity_poly.type
_entity_poly.pdbx_seq_one_letter_code
_entity_poly.pdbx_strand_id
1 'polypeptide(L)'
;MNKSKGETVIEQLMAELDPESERYRILATAKRFKSSWVELGEKLLRLQTSGGFRDWGYSTFEEYCSREVRIRKPTAEKLTQAYRFLEREEPELLARPTEIKPLPDYRSIALLRQAQNEELPGGAYGKLRAAVMEEDKGHQAVLRQYREVTAERRSEDRLLGYRNALAAARRLRTVLTGLDDLDASIHGNLDQLIARLAELSADPAEGISPQPSKESPTSRREPGSASR
;
A
#
# COMPACT_ATOMS: atom_id res chain seq x y z
N MET A 1 -18.29 5.18 -29.56
CA MET A 1 -17.02 5.29 -28.80
C MET A 1 -15.90 5.61 -29.78
N ASN A 2 -15.10 6.64 -29.52
CA ASN A 2 -13.95 6.96 -30.37
C ASN A 2 -12.82 5.97 -30.09
N LYS A 3 -12.33 5.30 -31.14
CA LYS A 3 -11.19 4.37 -31.05
C LYS A 3 -9.92 5.12 -30.64
N SER A 4 -9.12 4.52 -29.77
CA SER A 4 -7.82 5.11 -29.42
C SER A 4 -6.80 4.88 -30.53
N LYS A 5 -5.77 5.75 -30.62
CA LYS A 5 -4.64 5.53 -31.55
C LYS A 5 -3.97 4.17 -31.36
N GLY A 6 -3.94 3.66 -30.12
CA GLY A 6 -3.39 2.34 -29.81
C GLY A 6 -4.25 1.21 -30.38
N GLU A 7 -5.57 1.30 -30.24
CA GLU A 7 -6.51 0.33 -30.81
C GLU A 7 -6.41 0.27 -32.34
N THR A 8 -6.28 1.42 -33.02
CA THR A 8 -6.12 1.44 -34.48
C THR A 8 -4.85 0.72 -34.94
N VAL A 9 -3.72 0.95 -34.25
CA VAL A 9 -2.45 0.26 -34.58
C VAL A 9 -2.57 -1.24 -34.33
N ILE A 10 -3.21 -1.64 -33.22
CA ILE A 10 -3.46 -3.05 -32.93
C ILE A 10 -4.32 -3.69 -34.03
N GLU A 11 -5.39 -3.03 -34.47
CA GLU A 11 -6.25 -3.53 -35.55
C GLU A 11 -5.51 -3.70 -36.88
N GLN A 12 -4.60 -2.77 -37.21
CA GLN A 12 -3.77 -2.87 -38.42
C GLN A 12 -2.84 -4.08 -38.35
N LEU A 13 -2.13 -4.27 -37.23
CA LEU A 13 -1.26 -5.44 -37.03
C LEU A 13 -2.06 -6.74 -37.08
N MET A 14 -3.24 -6.78 -36.47
CA MET A 14 -4.10 -7.97 -36.46
C MET A 14 -4.58 -8.36 -37.86
N ALA A 15 -4.75 -7.42 -38.80
CA ALA A 15 -5.19 -7.70 -40.16
C ALA A 15 -4.17 -8.51 -40.98
N GLU A 16 -2.90 -8.50 -40.57
CA GLU A 16 -1.79 -9.19 -41.23
C GLU A 16 -1.44 -10.53 -40.57
N LEU A 17 -2.11 -10.87 -39.46
CA LEU A 17 -1.83 -12.08 -38.67
C LEU A 17 -2.92 -13.13 -38.86
N ASP A 18 -2.52 -14.39 -38.76
CA ASP A 18 -3.45 -15.51 -38.66
C ASP A 18 -4.30 -15.36 -37.37
N PRO A 19 -5.65 -15.32 -37.46
CA PRO A 19 -6.55 -15.25 -36.31
C PRO A 19 -6.34 -16.36 -35.26
N GLU A 20 -5.83 -17.52 -35.69
CA GLU A 20 -5.54 -18.65 -34.80
C GLU A 20 -4.16 -18.55 -34.13
N SER A 21 -3.33 -17.61 -34.54
CA SER A 21 -2.00 -17.42 -33.94
C SER A 21 -2.08 -16.87 -32.51
N GLU A 22 -1.11 -17.27 -31.68
CA GLU A 22 -0.98 -16.75 -30.31
C GLU A 22 -0.82 -15.22 -30.30
N ARG A 23 -0.01 -14.68 -31.22
CA ARG A 23 0.22 -13.24 -31.39
C ARG A 23 -1.08 -12.49 -31.65
N TYR A 24 -1.93 -12.97 -32.56
CA TYR A 24 -3.25 -12.38 -32.82
C TYR A 24 -4.13 -12.39 -31.58
N ARG A 25 -4.21 -13.54 -30.89
CA ARG A 25 -5.05 -13.68 -29.68
C ARG A 25 -4.62 -12.73 -28.57
N ILE A 26 -3.31 -12.50 -28.37
CA ILE A 26 -2.79 -11.51 -27.42
C ILE A 26 -3.27 -10.10 -27.78
N LEU A 27 -3.16 -9.71 -29.06
CA LEU A 27 -3.58 -8.40 -29.54
C LEU A 27 -5.11 -8.20 -29.45
N ALA A 28 -5.88 -9.24 -29.74
CA ALA A 28 -7.34 -9.23 -29.60
C ALA A 28 -7.78 -9.01 -28.14
N THR A 29 -7.07 -9.60 -27.18
CA THR A 29 -7.30 -9.38 -25.75
C THR A 29 -6.79 -8.01 -25.30
N ALA A 30 -5.66 -7.54 -25.82
CA ALA A 30 -5.11 -6.21 -25.53
C ALA A 30 -6.05 -5.07 -25.97
N LYS A 31 -6.71 -5.22 -27.12
CA LYS A 31 -7.72 -4.28 -27.61
C LYS A 31 -8.90 -4.12 -26.64
N ARG A 32 -9.23 -5.17 -25.88
CA ARG A 32 -10.34 -5.19 -24.90
C ARG A 32 -9.86 -5.07 -23.45
N PHE A 33 -8.61 -4.62 -23.25
CA PHE A 33 -7.90 -4.64 -21.98
C PHE A 33 -8.73 -4.27 -20.74
N LYS A 34 -9.52 -3.19 -20.80
CA LYS A 34 -10.31 -2.71 -19.65
C LYS A 34 -11.30 -3.75 -19.10
N SER A 35 -11.81 -4.63 -19.97
CA SER A 35 -12.73 -5.72 -19.60
C SER A 35 -12.06 -7.09 -19.56
N SER A 36 -10.78 -7.20 -19.93
CA SER A 36 -10.09 -8.49 -20.10
C SER A 36 -8.65 -8.48 -19.56
N TRP A 37 -8.39 -7.68 -18.51
CA TRP A 37 -7.03 -7.54 -17.99
C TRP A 37 -6.48 -8.86 -17.44
N VAL A 38 -7.32 -9.72 -16.84
CA VAL A 38 -6.93 -11.04 -16.32
C VAL A 38 -6.45 -11.93 -17.46
N GLU A 39 -7.26 -12.06 -18.52
CA GLU A 39 -6.91 -12.83 -19.71
C GLU A 39 -5.63 -12.27 -20.38
N LEU A 40 -5.49 -10.94 -20.43
CA LEU A 40 -4.27 -10.33 -20.96
C LEU A 40 -3.05 -10.66 -20.09
N GLY A 41 -3.19 -10.54 -18.77
CA GLY A 41 -2.14 -10.84 -17.80
C GLY A 41 -1.67 -12.29 -17.89
N GLU A 42 -2.60 -13.23 -18.04
CA GLU A 42 -2.32 -14.64 -18.28
C GLU A 42 -1.52 -14.86 -19.57
N LYS A 43 -2.01 -14.35 -20.71
CA LYS A 43 -1.33 -14.55 -22.00
C LYS A 43 0.05 -13.91 -22.01
N LEU A 44 0.18 -12.70 -21.46
CA LEU A 44 1.46 -12.01 -21.33
C LEU A 44 2.43 -12.77 -20.42
N LEU A 45 1.93 -13.37 -19.34
CA LEU A 45 2.75 -14.19 -18.46
C LEU A 45 3.26 -15.46 -19.18
N ARG A 46 2.38 -16.16 -19.89
CA ARG A 46 2.75 -17.34 -20.68
C ARG A 46 3.79 -16.98 -21.75
N LEU A 47 3.55 -15.90 -22.49
CA LEU A 47 4.49 -15.39 -23.51
C LEU A 47 5.84 -15.00 -22.92
N GLN A 48 5.86 -14.32 -21.77
CA GLN A 48 7.10 -13.97 -21.07
C GLN A 48 7.89 -15.21 -20.66
N THR A 49 7.18 -16.25 -20.21
CA THR A 49 7.78 -17.50 -19.73
C THR A 49 8.28 -18.38 -20.87
N SER A 50 7.54 -18.45 -21.98
CA SER A 50 7.92 -19.23 -23.16
C SER A 50 8.99 -18.56 -24.01
N GLY A 51 9.08 -17.22 -23.99
CA GLY A 51 10.00 -16.47 -24.84
C GLY A 51 9.53 -16.30 -26.28
N GLY A 52 8.28 -16.67 -26.61
CA GLY A 52 7.77 -16.69 -27.99
C GLY A 52 7.80 -15.34 -28.73
N PHE A 53 7.94 -14.23 -28.00
CA PHE A 53 8.15 -12.91 -28.60
C PHE A 53 9.43 -12.83 -29.45
N ARG A 54 10.43 -13.68 -29.17
CA ARG A 54 11.69 -13.73 -29.95
C ARG A 54 11.46 -14.26 -31.36
N ASP A 55 10.56 -15.22 -31.52
CA ASP A 55 10.20 -15.80 -32.82
C ASP A 55 9.50 -14.76 -33.71
N TRP A 56 8.97 -13.71 -33.10
CA TRP A 56 8.35 -12.57 -33.80
C TRP A 56 9.33 -11.44 -34.08
N GLY A 57 10.62 -11.62 -33.79
CA GLY A 57 11.68 -10.65 -34.06
C GLY A 57 11.92 -9.62 -32.96
N TYR A 58 11.39 -9.83 -31.75
CA TYR A 58 11.62 -8.94 -30.61
C TYR A 58 12.78 -9.41 -29.73
N SER A 59 13.66 -8.48 -29.38
CA SER A 59 14.82 -8.76 -28.52
C SER A 59 14.41 -9.02 -27.06
N THR A 60 13.37 -8.32 -26.61
CA THR A 60 12.87 -8.38 -25.23
C THR A 60 11.33 -8.40 -25.20
N PHE A 61 10.78 -8.95 -24.13
CA PHE A 61 9.34 -8.96 -23.89
C PHE A 61 8.76 -7.54 -23.82
N GLU A 62 9.51 -6.63 -23.19
CA GLU A 62 9.15 -5.22 -23.06
C GLU A 62 9.07 -4.50 -24.41
N GLU A 63 9.97 -4.85 -25.34
CA GLU A 63 9.94 -4.32 -26.69
C GLU A 63 8.64 -4.73 -27.40
N TYR A 64 8.28 -6.02 -27.35
CA TYR A 64 7.02 -6.53 -27.89
C TYR A 64 5.81 -5.81 -27.28
N CYS A 65 5.75 -5.70 -25.95
CA CYS A 65 4.64 -5.03 -25.26
C CYS A 65 4.47 -3.57 -25.67
N SER A 66 5.58 -2.85 -25.84
CA SER A 66 5.55 -1.43 -26.22
C SER A 66 5.15 -1.24 -27.69
N ARG A 67 5.67 -2.11 -28.59
CA ARG A 67 5.49 -1.96 -30.04
C ARG A 67 4.12 -2.46 -30.50
N GLU A 68 3.69 -3.65 -30.10
CA GLU A 68 2.43 -4.23 -30.59
C GLU A 68 1.28 -4.15 -29.61
N VAL A 69 1.50 -4.56 -28.36
CA VAL A 69 0.45 -4.58 -27.33
C VAL A 69 0.07 -3.15 -26.89
N ARG A 70 0.92 -2.16 -27.22
CA ARG A 70 0.75 -0.73 -26.92
C ARG A 70 0.64 -0.44 -25.41
N ILE A 71 1.33 -1.22 -24.59
CA ILE A 71 1.45 -1.00 -23.14
C ILE A 71 2.90 -0.76 -22.75
N ARG A 72 3.12 0.13 -21.78
CA ARG A 72 4.46 0.40 -21.25
C ARG A 72 4.91 -0.75 -20.34
N LYS A 73 6.23 -0.93 -20.20
CA LYS A 73 6.86 -1.90 -19.30
C LYS A 73 6.21 -1.96 -17.90
N PRO A 74 6.00 -0.84 -17.17
CA PRO A 74 5.40 -0.90 -15.84
C PRO A 74 3.95 -1.44 -15.83
N THR A 75 3.21 -1.28 -16.94
CA THR A 75 1.86 -1.84 -17.06
C THR A 75 1.93 -3.35 -17.29
N ALA A 76 2.82 -3.81 -18.18
CA ALA A 76 3.01 -5.24 -18.43
C ALA A 76 3.45 -5.98 -17.15
N GLU A 77 4.37 -5.41 -16.39
CA GLU A 77 4.80 -5.93 -15.08
C GLU A 77 3.64 -6.01 -14.09
N LYS A 78 2.85 -4.94 -13.96
CA LYS A 78 1.69 -4.94 -13.06
C LYS A 78 0.67 -6.01 -13.45
N LEU A 79 0.41 -6.20 -14.73
CA LEU A 79 -0.57 -7.18 -15.21
C LEU A 79 -0.13 -8.62 -14.94
N THR A 80 1.09 -8.96 -15.36
CA THR A 80 1.65 -10.29 -15.16
C THR A 80 1.74 -10.64 -13.67
N GLN A 81 2.19 -9.70 -12.83
CA GLN A 81 2.30 -9.93 -11.40
C GLN A 81 0.93 -9.90 -10.67
N ALA A 82 -0.05 -9.14 -11.14
CA ALA A 82 -1.41 -9.16 -10.60
C ALA A 82 -2.11 -10.49 -10.93
N TYR A 83 -1.95 -11.00 -12.15
CA TYR A 83 -2.46 -12.31 -12.53
C TYR A 83 -1.82 -13.43 -11.68
N ARG A 84 -0.49 -13.47 -11.55
CA ARG A 84 0.22 -14.44 -10.68
C ARG A 84 -0.29 -14.41 -9.24
N PHE A 85 -0.59 -13.21 -8.73
CA PHE A 85 -1.15 -13.07 -7.38
C PHE A 85 -2.53 -13.71 -7.28
N LEU A 86 -3.45 -13.41 -8.22
CA LEU A 86 -4.77 -14.03 -8.21
C LEU A 86 -4.71 -15.54 -8.36
N GLU A 87 -3.86 -16.05 -9.25
CA GLU A 87 -3.67 -17.49 -9.47
C GLU A 87 -3.25 -18.21 -8.18
N ARG A 88 -2.41 -17.57 -7.37
CA ARG A 88 -1.87 -18.16 -6.13
C ARG A 88 -2.78 -17.96 -4.92
N GLU A 89 -3.29 -16.75 -4.73
CA GLU A 89 -3.97 -16.35 -3.50
C GLU A 89 -5.50 -16.43 -3.61
N GLU A 90 -6.05 -16.31 -4.83
CA GLU A 90 -7.48 -16.20 -5.08
C GLU A 90 -7.92 -17.07 -6.29
N PRO A 91 -7.55 -18.36 -6.36
CA PRO A 91 -7.84 -19.20 -7.52
C PRO A 91 -9.34 -19.33 -7.79
N GLU A 92 -10.18 -19.23 -6.75
CA GLU A 92 -11.63 -19.25 -6.88
C GLU A 92 -12.19 -18.07 -7.68
N LEU A 93 -11.52 -16.91 -7.67
CA LEU A 93 -11.93 -15.75 -8.46
C LEU A 93 -11.65 -15.96 -9.96
N LEU A 94 -10.63 -16.75 -10.29
CA LEU A 94 -10.34 -17.14 -11.68
C LEU A 94 -11.25 -18.28 -12.16
N ALA A 95 -11.67 -19.17 -11.25
CA ALA A 95 -12.48 -20.33 -11.57
C ALA A 95 -13.95 -20.02 -11.86
N ARG A 96 -14.46 -18.83 -11.47
CA ARG A 96 -15.84 -18.41 -11.72
C ARG A 96 -15.93 -17.65 -13.04
N PRO A 97 -16.57 -18.20 -14.09
CA PRO A 97 -16.90 -17.43 -15.27
C PRO A 97 -18.01 -16.45 -14.89
N THR A 98 -17.60 -15.23 -14.53
CA THR A 98 -18.35 -13.97 -14.48
C THR A 98 -19.88 -14.05 -14.60
N GLU A 99 -20.56 -14.49 -13.54
CA GLU A 99 -21.95 -14.11 -13.34
C GLU A 99 -22.01 -13.24 -12.08
N ILE A 100 -22.21 -11.94 -12.31
CA ILE A 100 -22.69 -10.89 -11.39
C ILE A 100 -21.64 -9.92 -10.80
N LYS A 101 -20.36 -10.27 -10.59
CA LYS A 101 -19.36 -9.27 -10.08
C LYS A 101 -18.26 -8.93 -11.10
N PRO A 102 -17.99 -7.63 -11.36
CA PRO A 102 -16.83 -7.23 -12.14
C PRO A 102 -15.55 -7.60 -11.42
N LEU A 103 -14.51 -7.97 -12.17
CA LEU A 103 -13.19 -8.24 -11.61
C LEU A 103 -12.57 -6.93 -11.08
N PRO A 104 -11.86 -6.98 -9.94
CA PRO A 104 -11.19 -5.79 -9.41
C PRO A 104 -10.15 -5.25 -10.39
N ASP A 105 -9.90 -3.94 -10.33
CA ASP A 105 -8.85 -3.30 -11.15
C ASP A 105 -7.46 -3.88 -10.82
N TYR A 106 -6.67 -4.20 -11.85
CA TYR A 106 -5.32 -4.76 -11.70
C TYR A 106 -4.39 -3.94 -10.81
N ARG A 107 -4.61 -2.62 -10.69
CA ARG A 107 -3.83 -1.73 -9.80
C ARG A 107 -4.21 -1.92 -8.35
N SER A 108 -5.48 -2.21 -8.06
CA SER A 108 -5.93 -2.59 -6.72
C SER A 108 -5.31 -3.94 -6.32
N ILE A 109 -5.26 -4.91 -7.23
CA ILE A 109 -4.57 -6.19 -7.00
C ILE A 109 -3.06 -6.00 -6.78
N ALA A 110 -2.41 -5.17 -7.61
CA ALA A 110 -0.99 -4.85 -7.42
C ALA A 110 -0.71 -4.18 -6.07
N LEU A 111 -1.63 -3.32 -5.60
CA LEU A 111 -1.56 -2.69 -4.29
C LEU A 111 -1.76 -3.70 -3.16
N LEU A 112 -2.69 -4.65 -3.29
CA LEU A 112 -2.86 -5.74 -2.32
C LEU A 112 -1.62 -6.61 -2.22
N ARG A 113 -1.02 -6.98 -3.36
CA ARG A 113 0.23 -7.74 -3.35
C ARG A 113 1.34 -6.98 -2.63
N GLN A 114 1.44 -5.66 -2.85
CA GLN A 114 2.39 -4.83 -2.10
C GLN A 114 2.07 -4.84 -0.61
N ALA A 115 0.81 -4.63 -0.24
CA ALA A 115 0.35 -4.62 1.15
C ALA A 115 0.53 -5.98 1.86
N GLN A 116 0.44 -7.11 1.15
CA GLN A 116 0.68 -8.45 1.71
C GLN A 116 2.15 -8.64 2.11
N ASN A 117 3.07 -8.06 1.33
CA ASN A 117 4.50 -8.11 1.63
C ASN A 117 4.92 -7.11 2.72
N GLU A 118 4.00 -6.26 3.17
CA GLU A 118 4.22 -5.31 4.26
C GLU A 118 3.54 -5.82 5.54
N GLU A 119 4.23 -5.71 6.67
CA GLU A 119 3.63 -5.99 7.98
C GLU A 119 2.70 -4.84 8.38
N LEU A 120 1.47 -4.87 7.88
CA LEU A 120 0.44 -3.89 8.21
C LEU A 120 -0.17 -4.16 9.59
N PRO A 121 -0.43 -3.12 10.40
CA PRO A 121 -0.95 -3.28 11.75
C PRO A 121 -2.42 -3.75 11.77
N GLY A 122 -2.82 -4.40 12.87
CA GLY A 122 -4.22 -4.52 13.28
C GLY A 122 -5.20 -5.13 12.26
N GLY A 123 -4.75 -6.08 11.45
CA GLY A 123 -5.60 -6.70 10.41
C GLY A 123 -5.95 -5.77 9.25
N ALA A 124 -5.23 -4.66 9.07
CA ALA A 124 -5.47 -3.69 8.00
C ALA A 124 -5.38 -4.33 6.61
N TYR A 125 -4.51 -5.33 6.42
CA TYR A 125 -4.47 -6.12 5.19
C TYR A 125 -5.83 -6.78 4.88
N GLY A 126 -6.47 -7.40 5.87
CA GLY A 126 -7.78 -8.04 5.69
C GLY A 126 -8.85 -7.04 5.29
N LYS A 127 -8.84 -5.83 5.86
CA LYS A 127 -9.75 -4.74 5.47
C LYS A 127 -9.51 -4.26 4.03
N LEU A 128 -8.24 -4.13 3.63
CA LEU A 128 -7.89 -3.79 2.24
C LEU A 128 -8.33 -4.88 1.27
N ARG A 129 -8.15 -6.16 1.63
CA ARG A 129 -8.59 -7.29 0.83
C ARG A 129 -10.10 -7.27 0.64
N ALA A 130 -10.88 -7.17 1.71
CA ALA A 130 -12.34 -7.10 1.64
C ALA A 130 -12.82 -5.91 0.78
N ALA A 131 -12.20 -4.74 0.95
CA ALA A 131 -12.48 -3.57 0.14
C ALA A 131 -12.32 -3.81 -1.37
N VAL A 132 -11.31 -4.57 -1.78
CA VAL A 132 -11.03 -4.87 -3.19
C VAL A 132 -11.88 -6.02 -3.72
N MET A 133 -12.01 -7.10 -2.94
CA MET A 133 -12.57 -8.37 -3.40
C MET A 133 -14.09 -8.45 -3.20
N GLU A 134 -14.60 -7.88 -2.11
CA GLU A 134 -16.00 -8.01 -1.71
C GLU A 134 -16.81 -6.77 -2.04
N GLU A 135 -16.24 -5.59 -1.75
CA GLU A 135 -16.88 -4.27 -1.90
C GLU A 135 -16.63 -3.60 -3.26
N ASP A 136 -15.78 -4.17 -4.12
CA ASP A 136 -15.40 -3.62 -5.43
C ASP A 136 -14.98 -2.14 -5.40
N LYS A 137 -14.24 -1.75 -4.34
CA LYS A 137 -13.74 -0.37 -4.22
C LYS A 137 -12.72 -0.08 -5.31
N GLY A 138 -12.95 1.02 -6.03
CA GLY A 138 -12.01 1.52 -7.03
C GLY A 138 -10.62 1.84 -6.46
N HIS A 139 -9.60 1.73 -7.30
CA HIS A 139 -8.18 1.87 -6.91
C HIS A 139 -7.86 3.12 -6.07
N GLN A 140 -8.48 4.27 -6.35
CA GLN A 140 -8.20 5.50 -5.59
C GLN A 140 -8.67 5.44 -4.14
N ALA A 141 -9.79 4.76 -3.87
CA ALA A 141 -10.30 4.58 -2.52
C ALA A 141 -9.39 3.66 -1.70
N VAL A 142 -9.01 2.52 -2.29
CA VAL A 142 -8.11 1.54 -1.67
C VAL A 142 -6.72 2.14 -1.44
N LEU A 143 -6.21 2.93 -2.39
CA LEU A 143 -4.94 3.64 -2.27
C LEU A 143 -4.95 4.65 -1.13
N ARG A 144 -6.06 5.36 -0.91
CA ARG A 144 -6.21 6.28 0.21
C ARG A 144 -6.15 5.54 1.54
N GLN A 145 -6.95 4.48 1.68
CA GLN A 145 -6.97 3.66 2.89
C GLN A 145 -5.60 3.05 3.21
N TYR A 146 -4.88 2.56 2.20
CA TYR A 146 -3.52 2.05 2.37
C TYR A 146 -2.53 3.14 2.80
N ARG A 147 -2.64 4.37 2.25
CA ARG A 147 -1.80 5.50 2.64
C ARG A 147 -2.05 5.94 4.08
N GLU A 148 -3.30 5.93 4.54
CA GLU A 148 -3.67 6.25 5.92
C GLU A 148 -3.01 5.27 6.89
N VAL A 149 -3.23 3.96 6.70
CA VAL A 149 -2.63 2.91 7.54
C VAL A 149 -1.10 2.98 7.56
N THR A 150 -0.47 3.20 6.40
CA THR A 150 1.01 3.29 6.35
C THR A 150 1.55 4.62 6.87
N ALA A 151 0.76 5.70 6.88
CA ALA A 151 1.15 6.96 7.49
C ALA A 151 1.12 6.85 9.02
N GLU A 152 0.06 6.26 9.58
CA GLU A 152 -0.09 5.99 11.01
C GLU A 152 1.09 5.16 11.54
N ARG A 153 1.39 4.02 10.90
CA ARG A 153 2.56 3.21 11.27
C ARG A 153 3.88 3.99 11.20
N ARG A 154 4.10 4.76 10.13
CA ARG A 154 5.31 5.58 9.99
C ARG A 154 5.43 6.65 11.08
N SER A 155 4.32 7.21 11.55
CA SER A 155 4.34 8.15 12.68
C SER A 155 4.69 7.44 13.98
N GLU A 156 4.11 6.27 14.26
CA GLU A 156 4.42 5.46 15.44
C GLU A 156 5.89 5.03 15.48
N ASP A 157 6.40 4.50 14.37
CA ASP A 157 7.80 4.08 14.22
C ASP A 157 8.76 5.26 14.45
N ARG A 158 8.39 6.46 13.95
CA ARG A 158 9.20 7.67 14.14
C ARG A 158 9.21 8.13 15.60
N LEU A 159 8.05 8.11 16.27
CA LEU A 159 7.96 8.45 17.70
C LEU A 159 8.78 7.48 18.55
N LEU A 160 8.72 6.18 18.24
CA LEU A 160 9.55 5.17 18.90
C LEU A 160 11.04 5.45 18.67
N GLY A 161 11.43 5.83 17.45
CA GLY A 161 12.79 6.25 17.11
C GLY A 161 13.27 7.43 17.97
N TYR A 162 12.46 8.48 18.11
CA TYR A 162 12.80 9.63 18.97
C TYR A 162 12.93 9.25 20.44
N ARG A 163 12.02 8.41 20.97
CA ARG A 163 12.09 7.93 22.36
C ARG A 163 13.36 7.12 22.62
N ASN A 164 13.74 6.25 21.69
CA ASN A 164 14.96 5.46 21.77
C ASN A 164 16.22 6.33 21.71
N ALA A 165 16.26 7.31 20.79
CA ALA A 165 17.35 8.27 20.68
C ALA A 165 17.50 9.11 21.95
N LEU A 166 16.39 9.58 22.53
CA LEU A 166 16.38 10.33 23.79
C LEU A 166 16.97 9.51 24.94
N ALA A 167 16.55 8.24 25.07
CA ALA A 167 17.08 7.35 26.09
C ALA A 167 18.59 7.12 25.91
N ALA A 168 19.07 6.94 24.68
CA ALA A 168 20.49 6.81 24.37
C ALA A 168 21.28 8.09 24.71
N ALA A 169 20.78 9.26 24.33
CA ALA A 169 21.42 10.54 24.63
C ALA A 169 21.53 10.82 26.13
N ARG A 170 20.49 10.48 26.92
CA ARG A 170 20.52 10.59 28.38
C ARG A 170 21.57 9.66 29.02
N ARG A 171 21.67 8.41 28.53
CA ARG A 171 22.72 7.48 28.98
C ARG A 171 24.11 7.99 28.64
N LEU A 172 24.31 8.50 27.42
CA LEU A 172 25.57 9.11 27.01
C LEU A 172 25.94 10.26 27.95
N ARG A 173 24.99 11.14 28.27
CA ARG A 173 25.22 12.25 29.20
C ARG A 173 25.75 11.76 30.55
N THR A 174 25.13 10.73 31.12
CA THR A 174 25.58 10.13 32.39
C THR A 174 27.02 9.61 32.31
N VAL A 175 27.40 8.99 31.19
CA VAL A 175 28.78 8.49 31.00
C VAL A 175 29.77 9.65 30.85
N LEU A 176 29.43 10.68 30.06
CA LEU A 176 30.33 11.81 29.82
C LEU A 176 30.52 12.68 31.05
N THR A 177 29.53 12.80 31.95
CA THR A 177 29.70 13.54 33.23
C THR A 177 30.81 12.95 34.12
N GLY A 178 31.17 11.68 33.93
CA GLY A 178 32.28 11.05 34.65
C GLY A 178 33.66 11.19 33.98
N LEU A 179 33.76 11.94 32.89
CA LEU A 179 35.01 12.15 32.14
C LEU A 179 35.40 13.63 32.21
N ASP A 180 36.44 13.94 32.98
CA ASP A 180 36.85 15.32 33.28
C ASP A 180 37.62 16.00 32.13
N ASP A 181 37.98 15.26 31.08
CA ASP A 181 38.78 15.74 29.95
C ASP A 181 37.95 16.38 28.82
N LEU A 182 36.62 16.44 28.96
CA LEU A 182 35.71 16.95 27.93
C LEU A 182 35.40 18.44 28.12
N ASP A 183 35.34 19.17 27.01
CA ASP A 183 35.00 20.59 27.07
C ASP A 183 33.52 20.83 27.40
N ALA A 184 33.22 22.03 27.92
CA ALA A 184 31.85 22.44 28.23
C ALA A 184 30.93 22.52 26.99
N SER A 185 31.50 22.62 25.78
CA SER A 185 30.74 22.70 24.53
C SER A 185 30.07 21.35 24.22
N ILE A 186 30.77 20.24 24.45
CA ILE A 186 30.24 18.89 24.24
C ILE A 186 29.05 18.64 25.17
N HIS A 187 29.14 19.01 26.45
CA HIS A 187 28.03 18.90 27.39
C HIS A 187 26.84 19.75 26.96
N GLY A 188 27.08 21.01 26.58
CA GLY A 188 26.02 21.91 26.10
C GLY A 188 25.31 21.41 24.85
N ASN A 189 26.05 20.89 23.87
CA ASN A 189 25.48 20.32 22.64
C ASN A 189 24.62 19.08 22.93
N LEU A 190 25.06 18.23 23.86
CA LEU A 190 24.30 17.04 24.25
C LEU A 190 23.00 17.40 24.99
N ASP A 191 23.02 18.39 25.87
CA ASP A 191 21.80 18.86 26.55
C ASP A 191 20.81 19.49 25.56
N GLN A 192 21.28 20.26 24.57
CA GLN A 192 20.43 20.78 23.49
C GLN A 192 19.78 19.65 22.67
N LEU A 193 20.56 18.62 22.33
CA LEU A 193 20.04 17.45 21.61
C LEU A 193 18.99 16.69 22.44
N ILE A 194 19.24 16.49 23.74
CA ILE A 194 18.28 15.86 24.67
C ILE A 194 16.98 16.67 24.73
N ALA A 195 17.06 17.99 24.84
CA ALA A 195 15.88 18.86 24.86
C ALA A 195 15.08 18.72 23.55
N ARG A 196 15.76 18.75 22.41
CA ARG A 196 15.10 18.62 21.10
C ARG A 196 14.45 17.26 20.88
N LEU A 197 15.11 16.18 21.29
CA LEU A 197 14.55 14.83 21.21
C LEU A 197 13.36 14.66 22.16
N ALA A 198 13.38 15.29 23.34
CA ALA A 198 12.27 15.29 24.27
C ALA A 198 11.02 15.94 23.66
N GLU A 199 11.16 17.12 23.05
CA GLU A 199 10.08 17.81 22.32
C GLU A 199 9.50 16.95 21.20
N LEU A 200 10.35 16.32 20.39
CA LEU A 200 9.92 15.50 19.25
C LEU A 200 9.30 14.15 19.67
N SER A 201 9.60 13.67 20.88
CA SER A 201 9.05 12.44 21.43
C SER A 201 7.75 12.63 22.23
N ALA A 202 7.41 13.88 22.54
CA ALA A 202 6.18 14.25 23.23
C ALA A 202 4.99 14.08 22.29
N ASP A 203 3.98 13.34 22.75
CA ASP A 203 2.76 13.14 21.99
C ASP A 203 1.89 14.41 22.10
N PRO A 204 1.45 15.04 21.00
CA PRO A 204 0.54 16.19 21.08
C PRO A 204 -0.78 15.90 21.82
N ALA A 205 -1.14 14.63 22.01
CA ALA A 205 -2.34 14.22 22.73
C ALA A 205 -2.26 14.32 24.27
N GLU A 206 -1.07 14.38 24.88
CA GLU A 206 -0.95 14.44 26.36
C GLU A 206 -1.13 15.86 26.95
N GLY A 207 -1.31 16.89 26.11
CA GLY A 207 -1.48 18.29 26.54
C GLY A 207 -2.90 18.68 26.96
N ILE A 208 -3.89 17.81 26.80
CA ILE A 208 -5.30 18.09 27.17
C ILE A 208 -5.78 17.02 28.15
N SER A 209 -5.30 17.10 29.39
CA SER A 209 -5.94 16.42 30.50
C SER A 209 -7.00 17.37 31.08
N PRO A 210 -8.30 17.01 31.10
CA PRO A 210 -9.33 17.85 31.69
C PRO A 210 -9.13 17.89 33.20
N GLN A 211 -8.95 19.09 33.76
CA GLN A 211 -8.87 19.24 35.21
C GLN A 211 -10.17 18.73 35.87
N PRO A 212 -10.08 17.98 36.98
CA PRO A 212 -11.25 17.60 37.74
C PRO A 212 -11.81 18.85 38.42
N SER A 213 -13.06 19.19 38.09
CA SER A 213 -13.84 20.24 38.74
C SER A 213 -13.86 20.00 40.25
N LYS A 214 -13.42 21.01 40.99
CA LYS A 214 -13.46 21.04 42.45
C LYS A 214 -14.91 20.94 42.94
N GLU A 215 -15.27 19.82 43.54
CA GLU A 215 -16.41 19.76 44.45
C GLU A 215 -16.14 20.70 45.63
N SER A 216 -17.03 21.68 45.82
CA SER A 216 -17.06 22.47 47.05
C SER A 216 -17.99 21.78 48.05
N PRO A 217 -17.54 21.59 49.30
CA PRO A 217 -18.36 20.99 50.34
C PRO A 217 -19.19 22.04 51.10
N THR A 218 -20.08 21.53 51.94
CA THR A 218 -20.67 22.12 53.16
C THR A 218 -22.03 22.82 53.04
N SER A 219 -23.08 22.13 53.51
CA SER A 219 -23.71 22.37 54.83
C SER A 219 -25.01 21.55 54.91
N ARG A 220 -25.04 20.38 55.56
CA ARG A 220 -25.24 20.13 57.02
C ARG A 220 -26.51 20.74 57.62
N ARG A 221 -27.38 19.83 58.10
CA ARG A 221 -28.25 19.80 59.32
C ARG A 221 -29.69 19.45 58.95
N GLU A 222 -30.43 18.57 59.64
CA GLU A 222 -30.23 17.55 60.68
C GLU A 222 -31.63 16.86 60.85
N PRO A 223 -31.77 15.81 61.66
CA PRO A 223 -32.68 14.69 61.45
C PRO A 223 -34.00 14.80 62.23
N GLY A 224 -34.93 13.89 61.93
CA GLY A 224 -36.09 13.64 62.77
C GLY A 224 -36.84 12.40 62.33
N SER A 225 -36.62 11.28 63.05
CA SER A 225 -37.63 10.38 63.64
C SER A 225 -38.94 10.11 62.86
N ALA A 226 -39.53 8.92 62.83
CA ALA A 226 -39.31 7.58 63.35
C ALA A 226 -40.60 6.80 63.00
N SER A 227 -40.51 5.47 63.04
CA SER A 227 -41.61 4.54 63.37
C SER A 227 -42.55 4.04 62.26
N ARG A 228 -42.40 2.72 62.07
CA ARG A 228 -43.41 1.67 61.84
C ARG A 228 -44.03 1.51 60.46
#